data_AF-A0A812WRT4-F1
#
_entry.id   AF-A0A812WRT4-F1
#
_cell.length_a   1.000
_cell.length_b   1.000
_cell.length_c   1.000
_cell.angle_alpha   90.00
_cell.angle_beta   90.00
_cell.angle_gamma   90.00
#
_symmetry.space_group_name_H-M   'P 1'
#
loop_
_entity.id
_entity.type
_entity.pdbx_description
1 polymer ?
#
loop_
_entity_poly.entity_id
_entity_poly.type
_entity_poly.pdbx_seq_one_letter_code
_entity_poly.pdbx_strand_id
1 'polypeptide(L)'
;VQHVEVKQCGKDEVPEPSGSCVASTKPELMTFYQYSAQKKQNVDDRVWENVNFANIGGVMFYLHNEVVDKAGEMGNAEGDRTPKFNIDRILRFKVTMKNPEALWKKYRSQFGQFIQFDYGQATFGMPNHVEKCNEIWETVGYEVGCQPNPTGISGYDGGYWTSWPGRCPSMPFSDKAPQGGYAKTAECMERQPG
;
A
#
# COMPACT_ATOMS: atom_id res chain seq x y z
N VAL A 1 17.82 -27.37 11.18
CA VAL A 1 16.53 -26.94 10.62
C VAL A 1 16.58 -27.26 9.14
N GLN A 2 15.77 -28.20 8.64
CA GLN A 2 15.69 -28.48 7.21
C GLN A 2 15.10 -27.25 6.52
N HIS A 3 15.86 -26.64 5.61
CA HIS A 3 15.33 -25.65 4.69
C HIS A 3 14.38 -26.39 3.74
N VAL A 4 13.08 -26.26 3.96
CA VAL A 4 12.10 -26.64 2.94
C VAL A 4 12.20 -25.56 1.87
N GLU A 5 12.80 -25.92 0.73
CA GLU A 5 12.85 -25.07 -0.45
C GLU A 5 11.42 -24.98 -1.00
N VAL A 6 10.72 -23.89 -0.66
CA VAL A 6 9.36 -23.66 -1.15
C VAL A 6 9.49 -23.36 -2.64
N LYS A 7 9.01 -24.30 -3.47
CA LYS A 7 8.94 -24.11 -4.93
C LYS A 7 8.19 -22.81 -5.22
N GLN A 8 8.85 -21.91 -5.95
CA GLN A 8 8.22 -20.69 -6.41
C GLN A 8 7.29 -21.01 -7.57
N CYS A 9 5.99 -20.95 -7.32
CA CYS A 9 4.97 -21.22 -8.32
C CYS A 9 4.79 -20.06 -9.30
N GLY A 10 4.13 -20.34 -10.42
CA GLY A 10 3.80 -19.34 -11.42
C GLY A 10 2.81 -18.30 -10.88
N LYS A 11 2.52 -17.30 -11.71
CA LYS A 11 1.49 -16.31 -11.40
C LYS A 11 0.16 -17.02 -11.14
N ASP A 12 -0.53 -16.65 -10.07
CA ASP A 12 -1.83 -17.18 -9.64
C ASP A 12 -1.84 -18.65 -9.16
N GLU A 13 -0.65 -19.22 -8.93
CA GLU A 13 -0.49 -20.58 -8.43
C GLU A 13 0.06 -20.62 -7.00
N VAL A 14 -0.30 -21.68 -6.26
CA VAL A 14 0.21 -21.98 -4.92
C VAL A 14 0.86 -23.36 -4.86
N PRO A 15 1.91 -23.54 -4.05
CA PRO A 15 2.53 -24.84 -3.86
C PRO A 15 1.64 -25.74 -2.99
N GLU A 16 1.39 -26.95 -3.44
CA GLU A 16 0.78 -28.01 -2.63
C GLU A 16 1.85 -28.76 -1.80
N PRO A 17 1.45 -29.50 -0.75
CA PRO A 17 2.36 -30.38 -0.01
C PRO A 17 3.09 -31.41 -0.89
N SER A 18 2.51 -31.76 -2.04
CA SER A 18 3.09 -32.65 -3.06
C SER A 18 4.24 -32.00 -3.84
N GLY A 19 4.45 -30.68 -3.72
CA GLY A 19 5.41 -29.91 -4.51
C GLY A 19 4.90 -29.51 -5.90
N SER A 20 3.66 -29.84 -6.26
CA SER A 20 2.99 -29.30 -7.44
C SER A 20 2.59 -27.83 -7.22
N CYS A 21 2.41 -27.10 -8.31
CA CYS A 21 1.80 -25.77 -8.28
C CYS A 21 0.39 -25.90 -8.85
N VAL A 22 -0.59 -25.36 -8.14
CA VAL A 22 -2.00 -25.41 -8.55
C VAL A 22 -2.57 -24.01 -8.55
N ALA A 23 -3.52 -23.76 -9.44
CA ALA A 23 -4.26 -22.49 -9.44
C ALA A 23 -4.90 -22.28 -8.07
N SER A 24 -4.76 -21.07 -7.53
CA SER A 24 -5.45 -20.74 -6.29
C SER A 24 -6.97 -20.78 -6.49
N THR A 25 -7.69 -21.23 -5.48
CA THR A 25 -9.16 -21.38 -5.51
C THR A 25 -9.87 -20.47 -4.52
N LYS A 26 -9.12 -19.69 -3.72
CA LYS A 26 -9.58 -18.83 -2.63
C LYS A 26 -8.52 -17.76 -2.34
N PRO A 27 -8.79 -16.75 -1.51
CA PRO A 27 -7.71 -15.90 -1.02
C PRO A 27 -6.68 -16.73 -0.26
N GLU A 28 -5.41 -16.46 -0.50
CA GLU A 28 -4.28 -17.18 0.09
C GLU A 28 -3.63 -16.34 1.18
N LEU A 29 -3.06 -17.03 2.17
CA LEU A 29 -2.20 -16.38 3.15
C LEU A 29 -0.84 -16.15 2.51
N MET A 30 -0.53 -14.90 2.20
CA MET A 30 0.69 -14.52 1.49
C MET A 30 1.66 -13.83 2.44
N THR A 31 2.94 -14.18 2.35
CA THR A 31 4.02 -13.49 3.08
C THR A 31 5.06 -12.97 2.11
N PHE A 32 5.32 -11.67 2.14
CA PHE A 32 6.27 -11.02 1.23
C PHE A 32 6.86 -9.76 1.86
N TYR A 33 7.88 -9.20 1.21
CA TYR A 33 8.47 -7.94 1.64
C TYR A 33 7.78 -6.75 0.99
N GLN A 34 7.48 -5.75 1.80
CA GLN A 34 6.96 -4.44 1.41
C GLN A 34 7.90 -3.36 1.93
N TYR A 35 7.90 -2.22 1.26
CA TYR A 35 8.84 -1.14 1.49
C TYR A 35 8.13 0.21 1.57
N SER A 36 8.67 1.11 2.38
CA SER A 36 8.17 2.48 2.52
C SER A 36 9.34 3.45 2.55
N ALA A 37 9.33 4.42 1.65
CA ALA A 37 10.24 5.56 1.67
C ALA A 37 9.64 6.67 2.55
N GLN A 38 10.39 7.15 3.53
CA GLN A 38 9.91 8.17 4.46
C GLN A 38 11.04 8.96 5.09
N LYS A 39 10.69 10.11 5.69
CA LYS A 39 11.55 10.81 6.64
C LYS A 39 11.71 10.02 7.93
N LYS A 40 12.84 10.16 8.63
CA LYS A 40 12.98 9.75 10.02
C LYS A 40 11.98 10.51 10.90
N GLN A 41 10.94 9.80 11.32
CA GLN A 41 10.07 10.16 12.45
C GLN A 41 10.51 9.34 13.67
N ASN A 42 10.18 9.78 14.89
CA ASN A 42 10.35 8.92 16.05
C ASN A 42 9.54 7.64 15.82
N VAL A 43 10.07 6.51 16.28
CA VAL A 43 9.53 5.18 15.96
C VAL A 43 8.09 5.03 16.45
N ASP A 44 7.71 5.81 17.47
CA ASP A 44 6.39 5.83 18.09
C ASP A 44 5.39 6.78 17.40
N ASP A 45 5.83 7.65 16.48
CA ASP A 45 4.99 8.70 15.90
C ASP A 45 4.24 8.26 14.63
N ARG A 46 4.56 7.08 14.07
CA ARG A 46 3.94 6.61 12.82
C ARG A 46 3.02 5.41 13.04
N VAL A 47 1.74 5.65 12.83
CA VAL A 47 0.72 4.61 12.72
C VAL A 47 0.89 3.89 11.37
N TRP A 48 1.10 2.58 11.38
CA TRP A 48 1.19 1.73 10.17
C TRP A 48 -0.19 1.26 9.70
N GLU A 49 -1.15 2.16 9.68
CA GLU A 49 -2.52 1.95 9.23
C GLU A 49 -2.83 2.96 8.12
N ASN A 50 -3.66 2.57 7.14
CA ASN A 50 -4.05 3.45 6.03
C ASN A 50 -2.82 3.96 5.28
N VAL A 51 -2.00 3.02 4.80
CA VAL A 51 -0.66 3.29 4.27
C VAL A 51 -0.47 2.67 2.90
N ASN A 52 0.30 3.37 2.07
CA ASN A 52 0.77 2.83 0.79
C ASN A 52 2.17 2.25 1.00
N PHE A 53 2.35 1.00 0.60
CA PHE A 53 3.66 0.37 0.45
C PHE A 53 3.96 0.11 -1.02
N ALA A 54 5.16 -0.36 -1.29
CA ALA A 54 5.54 -0.89 -2.58
C ALA A 54 6.52 -2.05 -2.42
N ASN A 55 6.70 -2.86 -3.46
CA ASN A 55 7.89 -3.70 -3.53
C ASN A 55 9.15 -2.84 -3.76
N ILE A 56 10.33 -3.48 -3.77
CA ILE A 56 11.58 -2.74 -3.93
C ILE A 56 11.62 -1.95 -5.25
N GLY A 57 11.12 -2.52 -6.36
CA GLY A 57 11.04 -1.81 -7.65
C GLY A 57 10.10 -0.60 -7.60
N GLY A 58 8.95 -0.74 -6.93
CA GLY A 58 7.97 0.33 -6.74
C GLY A 58 8.52 1.50 -5.92
N VAL A 59 9.23 1.21 -4.82
CA VAL A 59 9.87 2.27 -4.01
C VAL A 59 11.00 2.95 -4.78
N MET A 60 11.81 2.21 -5.53
CA MET A 60 12.89 2.83 -6.32
C MET A 60 12.33 3.72 -7.44
N PHE A 61 11.24 3.29 -8.09
CA PHE A 61 10.50 4.12 -9.04
C PHE A 61 9.99 5.41 -8.40
N TYR A 62 9.34 5.33 -7.23
CA TYR A 62 8.86 6.50 -6.48
C TYR A 62 9.98 7.49 -6.18
N LEU A 63 11.12 6.97 -5.67
CA LEU A 63 12.25 7.81 -5.31
C LEU A 63 12.78 8.59 -6.52
N HIS A 64 12.94 7.92 -7.65
CA HIS A 64 13.46 8.55 -8.85
C HIS A 64 12.43 9.44 -9.56
N ASN A 65 11.16 9.06 -9.61
CA ASN A 65 10.14 9.78 -10.38
C ASN A 65 9.54 10.98 -9.62
N GLU A 66 9.52 10.95 -8.29
CA GLU A 66 8.81 11.96 -7.50
C GLU A 66 9.64 12.61 -6.40
N VAL A 67 10.60 11.89 -5.82
CA VAL A 67 11.33 12.37 -4.64
C VAL A 67 12.59 13.15 -5.01
N VAL A 68 13.31 12.70 -6.05
CA VAL A 68 14.59 13.26 -6.48
C VAL A 68 14.48 14.16 -7.72
N ASP A 69 13.44 14.03 -8.54
CA ASP A 69 13.41 14.65 -9.89
C ASP A 69 12.54 15.91 -10.00
N LYS A 70 11.75 16.27 -8.98
CA LYS A 70 10.84 17.44 -9.07
C LYS A 70 11.52 18.77 -8.72
N ALA A 71 12.15 19.37 -9.72
CA ALA A 71 12.66 20.75 -9.64
C ALA A 71 11.56 21.72 -9.15
N GLY A 72 11.84 22.47 -8.08
CA GLY A 72 10.92 23.45 -7.49
C GLY A 72 10.08 22.96 -6.30
N GLU A 73 9.94 21.65 -6.09
CA GLU A 73 9.40 21.07 -4.84
C GLU A 73 10.51 20.69 -3.85
N MET A 74 11.77 20.79 -4.28
CA MET A 74 12.99 20.42 -3.57
C MET A 74 13.76 21.68 -3.15
N GLY A 75 13.88 21.92 -1.85
CA GLY A 75 14.42 23.15 -1.31
C GLY A 75 14.18 23.26 0.19
N ASN A 76 15.21 23.57 0.99
CA ASN A 76 15.00 24.15 2.33
C ASN A 76 14.77 25.67 2.23
N ALA A 77 14.58 26.34 3.36
CA ALA A 77 14.39 27.80 3.39
C ALA A 77 15.64 28.56 2.89
N GLU A 78 16.79 27.89 2.88
CA GLU A 78 18.11 28.37 2.48
C GLU A 78 18.43 28.14 0.99
N GLY A 79 17.58 27.40 0.27
CA GLY A 79 17.74 27.12 -1.17
C GLY A 79 18.54 25.85 -1.51
N ASP A 80 18.95 25.06 -0.50
CA ASP A 80 19.60 23.77 -0.72
C ASP A 80 18.60 22.74 -1.23
N ARG A 81 19.00 21.95 -2.24
CA ARG A 81 18.16 20.86 -2.74
C ARG A 81 17.98 19.78 -1.67
N THR A 82 16.73 19.56 -1.27
CA THR A 82 16.34 18.48 -0.36
C THR A 82 15.38 17.51 -1.06
N PRO A 83 15.44 16.20 -0.76
CA PRO A 83 14.44 15.25 -1.26
C PRO A 83 13.04 15.68 -0.86
N LYS A 84 12.04 15.45 -1.73
CA LYS A 84 10.64 15.72 -1.40
C LYS A 84 10.26 15.06 -0.06
N PHE A 85 9.50 15.78 0.77
CA PHE A 85 9.11 15.39 2.13
C PHE A 85 10.28 15.10 3.10
N ASN A 86 11.52 15.47 2.74
CA ASN A 86 12.75 15.13 3.46
C ASN A 86 12.89 13.62 3.70
N ILE A 87 12.55 12.81 2.70
CA ILE A 87 12.73 11.36 2.75
C ILE A 87 14.22 11.03 2.87
N ASP A 88 14.59 10.23 3.87
CA ASP A 88 15.98 9.90 4.20
C ASP A 88 16.22 8.40 4.43
N ARG A 89 15.17 7.56 4.42
CA ARG A 89 15.27 6.12 4.63
C ARG A 89 14.22 5.33 3.86
N ILE A 90 14.55 4.07 3.62
CA ILE A 90 13.60 3.04 3.19
C ILE A 90 13.46 2.03 4.33
N LEU A 91 12.23 1.82 4.80
CA LEU A 91 11.92 0.72 5.72
C LEU A 91 11.49 -0.52 4.92
N ARG A 92 11.85 -1.69 5.43
CA ARG A 92 11.43 -3.00 4.91
C ARG A 92 10.56 -3.71 5.94
N PHE A 93 9.38 -4.11 5.52
CA PHE A 93 8.40 -4.85 6.29
C PHE A 93 8.29 -6.27 5.74
N LYS A 94 8.29 -7.27 6.62
CA LYS A 94 7.82 -8.61 6.26
C LYS A 94 6.34 -8.67 6.63
N VAL A 95 5.48 -8.62 5.63
CA VAL A 95 4.03 -8.61 5.83
C VAL A 95 3.48 -10.00 5.59
N THR A 96 2.48 -10.38 6.39
CA THR A 96 1.63 -11.54 6.15
C THR A 96 0.20 -11.05 6.04
N MET A 97 -0.47 -11.36 4.95
CA MET A 97 -1.81 -10.87 4.67
C MET A 97 -2.67 -11.93 3.98
N LYS A 98 -3.99 -11.79 4.10
CA LYS A 98 -4.97 -12.58 3.38
C LYS A 98 -6.17 -11.68 3.12
N ASN A 99 -6.51 -11.48 1.85
CA ASN A 99 -7.64 -10.65 1.49
C ASN A 99 -9.00 -11.31 1.77
N PRO A 100 -10.09 -10.51 1.88
CA PRO A 100 -11.43 -11.04 2.11
C PRO A 100 -11.89 -12.02 1.03
N GLU A 101 -12.73 -12.97 1.40
CA GLU A 101 -13.27 -13.96 0.45
C GLU A 101 -14.21 -13.33 -0.59
N ALA A 102 -14.86 -12.21 -0.24
CA ALA A 102 -15.73 -11.47 -1.14
C ALA A 102 -14.98 -10.91 -2.36
N LEU A 103 -13.74 -10.42 -2.18
CA LEU A 103 -12.85 -10.02 -3.27
C LEU A 103 -12.65 -11.19 -4.25
N TRP A 104 -12.28 -12.36 -3.75
CA TRP A 104 -12.02 -13.53 -4.59
C TRP A 104 -13.28 -14.02 -5.31
N LYS A 105 -14.41 -14.09 -4.60
CA LYS A 105 -15.70 -14.47 -5.21
C LYS A 105 -16.08 -13.56 -6.38
N LYS A 106 -15.79 -12.26 -6.25
CA LYS A 106 -16.12 -11.26 -7.27
C LYS A 106 -15.10 -11.21 -8.43
N TYR A 107 -13.81 -11.23 -8.14
CA TYR A 107 -12.76 -10.92 -9.13
C TYR A 107 -11.75 -12.04 -9.38
N ARG A 108 -11.76 -13.12 -8.60
CA ARG A 108 -10.76 -14.21 -8.66
C ARG A 108 -9.32 -13.70 -8.52
N SER A 109 -9.11 -12.72 -7.64
CA SER A 109 -7.83 -12.06 -7.43
C SER A 109 -7.35 -12.15 -5.98
N GLN A 110 -6.04 -12.23 -5.80
CA GLN A 110 -5.39 -12.15 -4.49
C GLN A 110 -5.25 -10.72 -3.96
N PHE A 111 -5.34 -9.71 -4.85
CA PHE A 111 -5.25 -8.30 -4.52
C PHE A 111 -6.44 -7.52 -5.08
N GLY A 112 -6.85 -6.51 -4.33
CA GLY A 112 -7.88 -5.56 -4.74
C GLY A 112 -7.37 -4.44 -5.64
N GLN A 113 -8.25 -3.47 -5.87
CA GLN A 113 -7.85 -2.24 -6.51
C GLN A 113 -6.94 -1.44 -5.58
N PHE A 114 -5.85 -0.89 -6.10
CA PHE A 114 -5.05 0.06 -5.33
C PHE A 114 -5.84 1.31 -4.97
N ILE A 115 -5.85 1.64 -3.68
CA ILE A 115 -6.48 2.82 -3.11
C ILE A 115 -5.38 3.67 -2.48
N GLN A 116 -5.12 4.84 -3.04
CA GLN A 116 -4.15 5.76 -2.45
C GLN A 116 -4.64 6.24 -1.08
N PHE A 117 -3.76 6.14 -0.08
CA PHE A 117 -3.94 6.79 1.21
C PHE A 117 -3.09 8.06 1.33
N ASP A 118 -3.74 9.19 1.60
CA ASP A 118 -3.08 10.47 1.88
C ASP A 118 -3.48 10.94 3.28
N TYR A 119 -2.49 11.24 4.13
CA TYR A 119 -2.71 11.63 5.53
C TYR A 119 -3.68 10.70 6.30
N GLY A 120 -3.65 9.41 5.99
CA GLY A 120 -4.46 8.37 6.63
C GLY A 120 -5.88 8.21 6.07
N GLN A 121 -6.25 8.99 5.06
CA GLN A 121 -7.54 8.91 4.38
C GLN A 121 -7.38 8.28 3.00
N ALA A 122 -8.34 7.44 2.61
CA ALA A 122 -8.43 6.93 1.25
C ALA A 122 -8.92 8.01 0.30
N THR A 123 -8.15 8.27 -0.76
CA THR A 123 -8.39 9.37 -1.69
C THR A 123 -8.50 8.93 -3.14
N PHE A 124 -7.97 7.77 -3.56
CA PHE A 124 -7.80 7.51 -5.01
C PHE A 124 -7.11 8.68 -5.76
N GLY A 125 -6.27 9.45 -5.08
CA GLY A 125 -5.64 10.66 -5.62
C GLY A 125 -6.56 11.90 -5.71
N MET A 126 -7.79 11.85 -5.20
CA MET A 126 -8.71 12.99 -5.12
C MET A 126 -9.47 13.05 -3.78
N PRO A 127 -9.53 14.22 -3.11
CA PRO A 127 -10.17 14.37 -1.80
C PRO A 127 -11.61 13.86 -1.66
N ASN A 128 -12.40 13.96 -2.74
CA ASN A 128 -13.83 13.64 -2.77
C ASN A 128 -14.14 12.19 -3.15
N HIS A 129 -13.14 11.29 -3.23
CA HIS A 129 -13.36 9.89 -3.60
C HIS A 129 -13.47 8.92 -2.42
N VAL A 130 -13.56 9.43 -1.19
CA VAL A 130 -13.78 8.60 0.01
C VAL A 130 -15.04 7.74 -0.13
N GLU A 131 -16.12 8.28 -0.68
CA GLU A 131 -17.38 7.56 -0.90
C GLU A 131 -17.17 6.33 -1.79
N LYS A 132 -16.43 6.49 -2.89
CA LYS A 132 -16.06 5.38 -3.78
C LYS A 132 -15.23 4.30 -3.06
N CYS A 133 -14.38 4.69 -2.12
CA CYS A 133 -13.63 3.72 -1.31
C CYS A 133 -14.58 2.91 -0.42
N ASN A 134 -15.54 3.59 0.22
CA ASN A 134 -16.55 2.94 1.05
C ASN A 134 -17.41 1.96 0.23
N GLU A 135 -17.86 2.33 -0.97
CA GLU A 135 -18.63 1.46 -1.87
C GLU A 135 -17.88 0.15 -2.21
N ILE A 136 -16.56 0.26 -2.43
CA ILE A 136 -15.71 -0.91 -2.65
C ILE A 136 -15.71 -1.80 -1.41
N TRP A 137 -15.43 -1.23 -0.23
CA TRP A 137 -15.33 -2.02 1.00
C TRP A 137 -16.67 -2.58 1.50
N GLU A 138 -17.78 -1.92 1.21
CA GLU A 138 -19.13 -2.47 1.41
C GLU A 138 -19.36 -3.72 0.54
N THR A 139 -18.71 -3.79 -0.63
CA THR A 139 -18.88 -4.89 -1.56
C THR A 139 -17.92 -6.05 -1.33
N VAL A 140 -16.63 -5.76 -1.09
CA VAL A 140 -15.57 -6.77 -1.05
C VAL A 140 -14.78 -6.79 0.25
N GLY A 141 -15.14 -5.96 1.23
CA GLY A 141 -14.41 -5.78 2.48
C GLY A 141 -13.17 -4.92 2.31
N TYR A 142 -12.46 -4.66 3.43
CA TYR A 142 -11.22 -3.89 3.44
C TYR A 142 -10.08 -4.66 2.76
N GLU A 143 -10.00 -4.52 1.45
CA GLU A 143 -9.01 -5.21 0.63
C GLU A 143 -7.66 -4.49 0.58
N VAL A 144 -6.58 -5.28 0.64
CA VAL A 144 -5.25 -4.84 0.24
C VAL A 144 -5.19 -4.79 -1.28
N GLY A 145 -4.96 -3.58 -1.80
CA GLY A 145 -4.92 -3.31 -3.23
C GLY A 145 -3.54 -3.44 -3.84
N CYS A 146 -3.46 -3.53 -5.17
CA CYS A 146 -2.19 -3.53 -5.92
C CYS A 146 -2.29 -2.70 -7.21
N GLN A 147 -1.23 -1.96 -7.53
CA GLN A 147 -1.07 -1.24 -8.79
C GLN A 147 0.36 -1.44 -9.34
N PRO A 148 0.53 -2.05 -10.52
CA PRO A 148 1.83 -2.14 -11.15
C PRO A 148 2.31 -0.76 -11.59
N ASN A 149 3.62 -0.54 -11.51
CA ASN A 149 4.26 0.59 -12.18
C ASN A 149 4.07 0.44 -13.70
N PRO A 150 4.02 1.55 -14.46
CA PRO A 150 4.00 1.46 -15.91
C PRO A 150 5.27 0.78 -16.42
N THR A 151 5.11 -0.12 -17.38
CA THR A 151 6.22 -0.87 -17.97
C THR A 151 6.92 -0.06 -19.06
N GLY A 152 8.24 -0.25 -19.20
CA GLY A 152 9.02 0.35 -20.29
C GLY A 152 9.29 1.86 -20.18
N ILE A 153 8.88 2.51 -19.09
CA ILE A 153 9.18 3.94 -18.82
C ILE A 153 10.34 4.14 -17.85
N SER A 154 10.77 3.08 -17.16
CA SER A 154 11.83 3.14 -16.16
C SER A 154 12.58 1.81 -16.08
N GLY A 155 13.72 1.78 -15.39
CA GLY A 155 14.45 0.53 -15.10
C GLY A 155 13.80 -0.36 -14.02
N TYR A 156 12.57 -0.06 -13.60
CA TYR A 156 11.88 -0.72 -12.47
C TYR A 156 10.67 -1.54 -12.88
N ASP A 157 10.77 -2.23 -14.03
CA ASP A 157 9.75 -3.18 -14.48
C ASP A 157 9.48 -4.24 -13.40
N GLY A 158 8.19 -4.57 -13.22
CA GLY A 158 7.73 -5.42 -12.11
C GLY A 158 7.65 -4.70 -10.75
N GLY A 159 7.96 -3.41 -10.69
CA GLY A 159 7.63 -2.54 -9.57
C GLY A 159 6.12 -2.43 -9.37
N TYR A 160 5.65 -2.37 -8.14
CA TYR A 160 4.23 -2.18 -7.84
C TYR A 160 4.02 -1.53 -6.47
N TRP A 161 2.89 -0.84 -6.35
CA TRP A 161 2.33 -0.28 -5.14
C TRP A 161 1.30 -1.21 -4.52
N THR A 162 1.14 -1.14 -3.21
CA THR A 162 0.07 -1.79 -2.46
C THR A 162 -0.57 -0.83 -1.47
N SER A 163 -1.89 -0.93 -1.31
CA SER A 163 -2.67 -0.08 -0.40
C SER A 163 -3.18 -0.89 0.78
N TRP A 164 -2.93 -0.43 1.99
CA TRP A 164 -3.20 -1.16 3.23
C TRP A 164 -4.22 -0.39 4.07
N PRO A 165 -5.52 -0.68 3.95
CA PRO A 165 -6.51 -0.13 4.86
C PRO A 165 -6.19 -0.57 6.29
N GLY A 166 -6.36 0.35 7.23
CA GLY A 166 -6.43 0.04 8.66
C GLY A 166 -7.66 0.72 9.23
N ARG A 167 -7.66 1.05 10.51
CA ARG A 167 -8.86 1.63 11.14
C ARG A 167 -9.25 2.99 10.56
N CYS A 168 -10.56 3.18 10.40
CA CYS A 168 -11.19 4.41 9.92
C CYS A 168 -10.57 4.95 8.62
N PRO A 169 -10.42 4.13 7.56
CA PRO A 169 -9.68 4.52 6.35
C PRO A 169 -10.35 5.68 5.58
N SER A 170 -11.61 6.01 5.89
CA SER A 170 -12.36 7.12 5.29
C SER A 170 -12.05 8.51 5.86
N MET A 171 -11.29 8.62 6.96
CA MET A 171 -11.02 9.90 7.62
C MET A 171 -9.51 10.17 7.74
N PRO A 172 -9.06 11.44 7.61
CA PRO A 172 -7.67 11.83 7.81
C PRO A 172 -7.22 11.74 9.27
N PHE A 173 -5.91 11.72 9.51
CA PHE A 173 -5.35 11.81 10.87
C PHE A 173 -5.58 13.18 11.55
N SER A 174 -5.93 14.23 10.80
CA SER A 174 -6.10 15.58 11.34
C SER A 174 -7.13 16.39 10.53
N ASP A 175 -7.87 17.28 11.20
CA ASP A 175 -8.79 18.24 10.56
C ASP A 175 -8.06 19.26 9.67
N LYS A 176 -6.73 19.32 9.77
CA LYS A 176 -5.86 20.18 8.95
C LYS A 176 -5.28 19.46 7.74
N ALA A 177 -5.73 18.23 7.46
CA ALA A 177 -5.22 17.48 6.33
C ALA A 177 -5.52 18.24 5.02
N PRO A 178 -4.57 18.35 4.07
CA PRO A 178 -4.75 19.13 2.85
C PRO A 178 -5.93 18.68 1.97
N GLN A 179 -6.29 17.40 2.03
CA GLN A 179 -7.47 16.88 1.34
C GLN A 179 -8.79 17.21 2.05
N GLY A 180 -8.75 17.76 3.27
CA GLY A 180 -9.94 18.07 4.06
C GLY A 180 -10.60 16.85 4.69
N GLY A 181 -11.77 17.08 5.30
CA GLY A 181 -12.47 16.10 6.13
C GLY A 181 -12.13 16.21 7.61
N TYR A 182 -12.94 15.57 8.44
CA TYR A 182 -12.74 15.53 9.90
C TYR A 182 -11.72 14.47 10.29
N ALA A 183 -10.96 14.71 11.35
CA ALA A 183 -10.00 13.76 11.89
C ALA A 183 -10.67 12.45 12.33
N LYS A 184 -9.96 11.32 12.20
CA LYS A 184 -10.42 9.99 12.64
C LYS A 184 -11.01 10.06 14.06
N THR A 185 -12.23 9.55 14.20
CA THR A 185 -12.93 9.45 15.49
C THR A 185 -12.88 8.03 16.05
N ALA A 186 -13.06 7.88 17.36
CA ALA A 186 -13.19 6.57 17.98
C ALA A 186 -14.36 5.76 17.38
N GLU A 187 -15.51 6.41 17.17
CA GLU A 187 -16.68 5.80 16.53
C GLU A 187 -16.34 5.25 15.13
N CYS A 188 -15.60 6.01 14.33
CA CYS A 188 -15.20 5.55 13.01
C CYS A 188 -14.19 4.39 13.08
N MET A 189 -13.26 4.42 14.03
CA MET A 189 -12.32 3.30 14.24
C MET A 189 -13.04 2.01 14.66
N GLU A 190 -14.15 2.12 15.38
CA GLU A 190 -15.01 0.98 15.73
C GLU A 190 -15.82 0.48 14.53
N ARG A 191 -16.41 1.39 13.75
CA ARG A 191 -17.25 1.06 12.59
C ARG A 191 -16.46 0.55 11.39
N GLN A 192 -15.23 1.03 11.22
CA GLN A 192 -14.35 0.69 10.12
C GLN A 192 -13.04 0.14 10.67
N PRO A 193 -12.98 -1.16 11.01
CA PRO A 193 -11.80 -1.74 11.66
C PRO A 193 -10.57 -1.85 10.74
N GLY A 194 -10.77 -1.80 9.43
CA GLY A 194 -9.71 -2.06 8.44
C GLY A 194 -9.40 -3.53 8.27
#